data_AF-A0A497QWL1-F1
#
_entry.id   AF-A0A497QWL1-F1
#
_cell.length_a   1.000
_cell.length_b   1.000
_cell.length_c   1.000
_cell.angle_alpha   90.00
_cell.angle_beta   90.00
_cell.angle_gamma   90.00
#
_symmetry.space_group_name_H-M   'P 1'
#
loop_
_entity.id
_entity.type
_entity.pdbx_description
1 polymer ?
#
loop_
_entity_poly.entity_id
_entity_poly.type
_entity_poly.pdbx_seq_one_letter_code
_entity_poly.pdbx_strand_id
1 'polypeptide(L)'
;MPIINKKDWKEWVHNNKDPYGKTCVDVAREVMRMLDEGAEMNVHELINQADKQIGAGGITGFMAGCVAQMVSHCHSRGPEFLAVWNRKIQISTEGKSNKRR
;
A
#
# COMPACT_ATOMS: atom_id res chain seq x y z
N MET A 1 -0.35 10.85 -10.58
CA MET A 1 0.00 11.97 -9.69
C MET A 1 1.16 11.56 -8.79
N PRO A 2 2.10 12.45 -8.45
CA PRO A 2 3.47 12.01 -8.24
C PRO A 2 3.72 11.39 -6.86
N ILE A 3 4.63 10.42 -6.85
CA ILE A 3 5.32 9.93 -5.66
C ILE A 3 5.84 11.13 -4.86
N ILE A 4 5.35 11.30 -3.64
CA ILE A 4 5.65 12.45 -2.76
C ILE A 4 7.02 12.30 -2.10
N ASN A 5 7.44 11.05 -1.84
CA ASN A 5 8.74 10.75 -1.26
C ASN A 5 9.61 9.92 -2.23
N LYS A 6 10.20 10.62 -3.19
CA LYS A 6 11.00 10.01 -4.28
C LYS A 6 12.29 9.37 -3.80
N LYS A 7 12.89 9.88 -2.72
CA LYS A 7 14.13 9.36 -2.17
C LYS A 7 13.88 7.98 -1.58
N ASP A 8 12.90 7.88 -0.69
CA ASP A 8 12.61 6.64 0.02
C ASP A 8 12.06 5.58 -0.94
N TRP A 9 11.27 5.99 -1.94
CA TRP A 9 10.86 5.08 -3.01
C TRP A 9 12.05 4.46 -3.76
N LYS A 10 13.04 5.29 -4.14
CA LYS A 10 14.25 4.80 -4.83
C LYS A 10 15.04 3.85 -3.94
N GLU A 11 15.13 4.15 -2.64
CA GLU A 11 15.82 3.31 -1.68
C GLU A 11 15.13 1.95 -1.50
N TRP A 12 13.80 1.92 -1.39
CA TRP A 12 13.05 0.66 -1.34
C TRP A 12 13.21 -0.17 -2.60
N VAL A 13 13.12 0.45 -3.78
CA VAL A 13 13.36 -0.25 -5.06
C VAL A 13 14.81 -0.78 -5.12
N HIS A 14 15.78 -0.03 -4.60
CA HIS A 14 17.18 -0.43 -4.62
C HIS A 14 17.48 -1.60 -3.66
N ASN A 15 16.93 -1.55 -2.46
CA ASN A 15 17.25 -2.50 -1.38
C ASN A 15 16.48 -3.83 -1.52
N ASN A 16 15.28 -3.81 -2.08
CA ASN A 16 14.43 -5.00 -2.19
C ASN A 16 14.62 -5.71 -3.53
N LYS A 17 15.76 -6.41 -3.69
CA LYS A 17 16.10 -7.16 -4.91
C LYS A 17 15.79 -8.66 -4.83
N ASP A 18 15.63 -9.20 -3.63
CA ASP A 18 15.22 -10.58 -3.46
C ASP A 18 13.80 -10.81 -4.01
N PRO A 19 13.43 -12.04 -4.37
CA PRO A 19 12.12 -12.30 -4.96
C PRO A 19 10.94 -11.80 -4.13
N TYR A 20 11.01 -11.89 -2.79
CA TYR A 20 9.90 -11.47 -1.93
C TYR A 20 9.82 -9.95 -1.83
N GLY A 21 10.94 -9.29 -1.53
CA GLY A 21 11.01 -7.84 -1.45
C GLY A 21 10.63 -7.18 -2.77
N LYS A 22 11.16 -7.70 -3.89
CA LYS A 22 10.86 -7.18 -5.24
C LYS A 22 9.37 -7.29 -5.54
N THR A 23 8.74 -8.41 -5.19
CA THR A 23 7.30 -8.61 -5.39
C THR A 23 6.48 -7.56 -4.63
N CYS A 24 6.82 -7.29 -3.36
CA CYS A 24 6.15 -6.23 -2.58
C CYS A 24 6.32 -4.85 -3.24
N VAL A 25 7.51 -4.52 -3.74
CA VAL A 25 7.76 -3.25 -4.44
C VAL A 25 6.94 -3.13 -5.72
N ASP A 26 6.85 -4.20 -6.50
CA ASP A 26 6.12 -4.19 -7.77
C ASP A 26 4.60 -4.07 -7.53
N VAL A 27 4.05 -4.80 -6.54
CA VAL A 27 2.64 -4.63 -6.15
C VAL A 27 2.38 -3.23 -5.60
N ALA A 28 3.27 -2.67 -4.77
CA ALA A 28 3.11 -1.30 -4.28
C ALA A 28 3.12 -0.28 -5.43
N ARG A 29 3.99 -0.45 -6.42
CA ARG A 29 4.02 0.39 -7.62
C ARG A 29 2.69 0.33 -8.36
N GLU A 30 2.15 -0.87 -8.51
CA GLU A 30 0.91 -1.09 -9.24
C GLU A 30 -0.31 -0.53 -8.49
N VAL A 31 -0.37 -0.68 -7.17
CA VAL A 31 -1.39 -0.02 -6.34
C VAL A 31 -1.33 1.49 -6.48
N MET A 32 -0.13 2.08 -6.46
CA MET A 32 0.03 3.53 -6.67
C MET A 32 -0.46 3.96 -8.06
N ARG A 33 -0.21 3.17 -9.11
CA ARG A 33 -0.76 3.42 -10.46
C ARG A 33 -2.29 3.41 -10.47
N MET A 34 -2.92 2.43 -9.81
CA MET A 34 -4.39 2.35 -9.72
C MET A 34 -4.99 3.56 -8.97
N LEU A 35 -4.35 3.99 -7.88
CA LEU A 35 -4.78 5.16 -7.12
C LEU A 35 -4.68 6.45 -7.94
N ASP A 36 -3.67 6.54 -8.79
CA ASP A 36 -3.48 7.64 -9.76
C ASP A 36 -4.56 7.66 -10.84
N GLU A 37 -5.09 6.50 -11.21
CA GLU A 37 -6.21 6.34 -12.14
C GLU A 37 -7.58 6.60 -11.50
N GLY A 38 -7.59 7.01 -10.22
CA GLY A 38 -8.81 7.36 -9.51
C GLY A 38 -9.54 6.16 -8.92
N ALA A 39 -8.85 5.02 -8.73
CA ALA A 39 -9.46 3.86 -8.09
C ALA A 39 -10.01 4.20 -6.69
N GLU A 40 -11.10 3.52 -6.33
CA GLU A 40 -11.73 3.64 -5.02
C GLU A 40 -10.79 3.17 -3.91
N MET A 41 -10.90 3.79 -2.73
CA MET A 41 -10.02 3.48 -1.59
C MET A 41 -10.45 2.20 -0.86
N ASN A 42 -10.50 1.07 -1.58
CA ASN A 42 -10.68 -0.26 -1.02
C ASN A 42 -9.33 -0.99 -0.97
N VAL A 43 -8.55 -0.70 0.06
CA VAL A 43 -7.13 -1.05 0.16
C VAL A 43 -6.83 -2.54 -0.10
N HIS A 44 -7.58 -3.46 0.50
CA HIS A 44 -7.33 -4.89 0.30
C HIS A 44 -7.62 -5.32 -1.13
N GLU A 45 -8.69 -4.79 -1.71
CA GLU A 45 -9.06 -5.12 -3.07
C GLU A 45 -8.05 -4.54 -4.06
N LEU A 46 -7.53 -3.34 -3.81
CA LEU A 46 -6.44 -2.74 -4.58
C LEU A 46 -5.18 -3.62 -4.56
N ILE A 47 -4.76 -4.09 -3.38
CA ILE A 47 -3.59 -4.97 -3.26
C ILE A 47 -3.83 -6.30 -3.99
N ASN A 48 -5.00 -6.91 -3.82
CA ASN A 48 -5.37 -8.16 -4.49
C ASN A 48 -5.43 -8.01 -6.01
N GLN A 49 -5.97 -6.90 -6.51
CA GLN A 49 -6.05 -6.60 -7.94
C GLN A 49 -4.66 -6.36 -8.51
N ALA A 50 -3.82 -5.59 -7.83
CA ALA A 50 -2.44 -5.35 -8.23
C ALA A 50 -1.63 -6.66 -8.27
N ASP A 51 -1.72 -7.51 -7.24
CA ASP A 51 -1.10 -8.83 -7.18
C ASP A 51 -1.52 -9.73 -8.36
N LYS A 52 -2.83 -9.76 -8.68
CA LYS A 52 -3.35 -10.50 -9.84
C LYS A 52 -2.86 -9.93 -11.17
N GLN A 53 -2.85 -8.60 -11.33
CA GLN A 53 -2.45 -7.97 -12.58
C GLN A 53 -0.98 -8.22 -12.93
N ILE A 54 -0.11 -8.25 -11.92
CA ILE A 54 1.32 -8.52 -12.16
C ILE A 54 1.70 -10.00 -12.02
N GLY A 55 0.74 -10.87 -11.67
CA GLY A 55 0.97 -12.30 -11.50
C GLY A 55 1.91 -12.63 -10.34
N ALA A 56 1.86 -11.86 -9.24
CA ALA A 56 2.79 -11.97 -8.11
C ALA A 56 2.58 -13.22 -7.24
N GLY A 57 1.42 -13.88 -7.36
CA GLY A 57 1.21 -15.22 -6.82
C GLY A 57 0.72 -15.27 -5.36
N GLY A 58 0.22 -14.17 -4.80
CA GLY A 58 -0.51 -14.18 -3.53
C GLY A 58 0.10 -13.29 -2.44
N ILE A 59 0.01 -11.97 -2.59
CA ILE A 59 0.40 -11.01 -1.54
C ILE A 59 -0.62 -11.03 -0.40
N THR A 60 -0.21 -11.54 0.77
CA THR A 60 -1.06 -11.60 1.96
C THR A 60 -0.27 -11.33 3.24
N GLY A 61 -0.98 -11.15 4.36
CA GLY A 61 -0.40 -11.03 5.69
C GLY A 61 0.69 -9.94 5.78
N PHE A 62 1.90 -10.36 6.18
CA PHE A 62 3.05 -9.46 6.34
C PHE A 62 3.41 -8.71 5.04
N MET A 63 3.41 -9.40 3.89
CA MET A 63 3.76 -8.78 2.60
C MET A 63 2.75 -7.70 2.20
N ALA A 64 1.46 -7.93 2.45
CA ALA A 64 0.42 -6.91 2.23
C ALA A 64 0.63 -5.69 3.16
N GLY A 65 1.10 -5.93 4.39
CA GLY A 65 1.54 -4.87 5.31
C GLY A 65 2.71 -4.05 4.77
N CYS A 66 3.73 -4.70 4.20
CA CYS A 66 4.86 -4.01 3.55
C CYS A 66 4.39 -3.16 2.37
N VAL A 67 3.49 -3.69 1.53
CA VAL A 67 2.88 -2.93 0.43
C VAL A 67 2.15 -1.71 0.97
N ALA A 68 1.32 -1.88 2.00
CA ALA A 68 0.57 -0.78 2.59
C ALA A 68 1.49 0.31 3.17
N GLN A 69 2.59 -0.09 3.82
CA GLN A 69 3.60 0.85 4.30
C GLN A 69 4.19 1.64 3.14
N MET A 70 4.57 0.97 2.06
CA MET A 70 5.18 1.63 0.91
C MET A 70 4.24 2.63 0.24
N VAL A 71 2.99 2.23 -0.01
CA VAL A 71 1.97 3.10 -0.60
C VAL A 71 1.67 4.28 0.32
N SER A 72 1.52 4.03 1.63
CA SER A 72 1.17 5.10 2.58
C SER A 72 2.21 6.21 2.70
N HIS A 73 3.48 5.86 2.53
CA HIS A 73 4.61 6.78 2.67
C HIS A 73 4.97 7.50 1.37
N CYS A 74 4.84 6.81 0.24
CA CYS A 74 5.31 7.31 -1.05
C CYS A 74 4.21 7.90 -1.93
N HIS A 75 2.94 7.56 -1.72
CA HIS A 75 1.84 8.05 -2.54
C HIS A 75 1.17 9.29 -1.93
N SER A 76 0.66 10.20 -2.76
CA SER A 76 -0.04 11.41 -2.30
C SER A 76 -1.33 11.10 -1.53
N ARG A 77 -2.05 10.06 -1.95
CA ARG A 77 -3.20 9.47 -1.24
C ARG A 77 -2.79 8.49 -0.12
N GLY A 78 -1.50 8.41 0.19
CA GLY A 78 -0.96 7.50 1.18
C GLY A 78 -1.57 7.63 2.59
N PRO A 79 -1.80 8.84 3.12
CA PRO A 79 -2.47 9.01 4.41
C PRO A 79 -3.91 8.48 4.44
N GLU A 80 -4.66 8.66 3.34
CA GLU A 80 -6.02 8.14 3.17
C GLU A 80 -5.98 6.59 3.12
N PHE A 81 -5.04 6.04 2.35
CA PHE A 81 -4.80 4.61 2.25
C PHE A 81 -4.49 3.98 3.61
N LEU A 82 -3.59 4.58 4.38
CA LEU A 82 -3.23 4.11 5.72
C LEU A 82 -4.41 4.16 6.69
N ALA A 83 -5.21 5.23 6.64
CA ALA A 83 -6.38 5.36 7.50
C ALA A 83 -7.45 4.28 7.21
N VAL A 84 -7.59 3.82 5.96
CA VAL A 84 -8.48 2.71 5.61
C VAL A 84 -7.85 1.36 5.99
N TRP A 85 -6.55 1.17 5.71
CA TRP A 85 -5.81 -0.03 6.10
C TRP A 85 -5.90 -0.29 7.60
N ASN A 86 -5.57 0.70 8.44
CA ASN A 86 -5.58 0.57 9.89
C ASN A 86 -6.98 0.34 10.47
N ARG A 87 -8.03 0.91 9.84
CA ARG A 87 -9.42 0.65 10.25
C ARG A 87 -9.83 -0.80 10.04
N LYS A 88 -9.29 -1.46 9.02
CA LYS A 88 -9.62 -2.84 8.69
C LYS A 88 -8.72 -3.86 9.40
N ILE A 89 -7.48 -3.49 9.70
CA ILE A 89 -6.48 -4.34 10.36
C ILE A 89 -6.50 -4.21 11.90
N GLN A 90 -7.24 -3.25 12.48
CA GLN A 90 -7.30 -2.90 13.91
C GLN A 90 -6.60 -3.89 14.86
N ILE A 91 -5.31 -3.63 15.12
CA ILE A 91 -4.74 -3.75 16.45
C ILE A 91 -5.49 -2.68 17.27
N SER A 92 -6.40 -3.11 18.14
CA SER A 92 -7.25 -2.23 18.93
C SER A 92 -6.40 -1.28 19.79
N THR A 93 -6.24 -0.02 19.38
CA THR A 93 -6.14 1.20 20.23
C THR A 93 -5.72 2.49 19.49
N GLU A 94 -5.26 2.46 18.23
CA GLU A 94 -4.79 3.70 17.57
C GLU A 94 -5.81 4.44 16.67
N GLY A 95 -7.05 3.94 16.57
CA GLY A 95 -8.12 4.64 15.87
C GLY A 95 -8.86 5.58 16.81
N LYS A 96 -8.66 6.90 16.70
CA LYS A 96 -9.53 7.88 17.38
C LYS A 96 -10.97 7.69 16.89
N SER A 97 -11.81 7.09 17.73
CA SER A 97 -13.26 7.05 17.57
C SER A 97 -13.82 8.45 17.79
N ASN A 98 -14.01 9.22 16.72
CA ASN A 98 -14.75 10.47 16.81
C ASN A 98 -16.26 10.16 16.72
N LYS A 99 -16.82 9.56 17.78
CA LYS A 99 -18.28 9.56 17.99
C LYS A 99 -18.65 10.89 18.62
N ARG A 100 -19.05 11.86 17.80
CA ARG A 100 -19.89 12.97 18.27
C ARG A 100 -21.33 12.46 18.28
N ARG A 101 -21.82 12.14 19.49
CA ARG A 101 -23.24 12.20 19.82
C ARG A 101 -23.56 13.64 20.21
#